data_AF-A0A139MWN1-F1
#
_entry.id   AF-A0A139MWN1-F1
#
_cell.length_a   1.000
_cell.length_b   1.000
_cell.length_c   1.000
_cell.angle_alpha   90.00
_cell.angle_beta   90.00
_cell.angle_gamma   90.00
#
_symmetry.space_group_name_H-M   'P 1'
#
loop_
_entity.id
_entity.type
_entity.pdbx_description
1 polymer ?
#
loop_
_entity_poly.entity_id
_entity_poly.type
_entity_poly.pdbx_seq_one_letter_code
_entity_poly.pdbx_strand_id
1 'polypeptide(L)'
;MKTISVQTGGKLYIAGEYAILTPGQTAILKNIPIHMTATVKEAEKITLFSDMFDYATDMTVDKNYALIQQTIVTLATYLDKSLLDLPAFKLDITGKLERDGKKFGIGSSGSVTVLTLKALSAFYELNLSADTIFKLASYTLLKLGDNGSMGDIACIAYDDLVAFTSFDRQKVSTWIATKDIKTVLAKDWGYRIEIIKPALACDFLVGWTKQPSISKDMINLVKSAITKAFLEDTERMFKSVSKPFKRVIRWLLRQACKKLVICCSV
;
A
#
# COMPACT_ATOMS: atom_id res chain seq x y z
N MET A 1 10.15 -29.28 6.61
CA MET A 1 9.71 -28.42 5.50
C MET A 1 9.43 -27.03 6.03
N LYS A 2 10.07 -26.01 5.46
CA LYS A 2 9.94 -24.63 5.90
C LYS A 2 8.52 -24.11 5.59
N THR A 3 7.84 -23.57 6.61
CA THR A 3 6.55 -22.90 6.46
C THR A 3 6.63 -21.53 7.13
N ILE A 4 6.27 -20.49 6.38
CA ILE A 4 6.22 -19.11 6.85
C ILE A 4 4.78 -18.62 6.74
N SER A 5 4.31 -17.89 7.75
CA SER A 5 3.02 -17.21 7.71
C SER A 5 3.21 -15.74 8.08
N VAL A 6 2.65 -14.84 7.27
CA VAL A 6 2.71 -13.39 7.49
C VAL A 6 1.35 -12.77 7.25
N GLN A 7 1.16 -11.56 7.79
CA GLN A 7 -0.08 -10.80 7.66
C GLN A 7 0.19 -9.35 7.23
N THR A 8 -0.81 -8.77 6.58
CA THR A 8 -0.89 -7.33 6.29
C THR A 8 -2.30 -6.84 6.57
N GLY A 9 -2.42 -5.72 7.26
CA GLY A 9 -3.69 -5.02 7.42
C GLY A 9 -4.11 -4.23 6.19
N GLY A 10 -5.31 -3.64 6.27
CA GLY A 10 -5.76 -2.63 5.34
C GLY A 10 -5.28 -1.23 5.74
N LYS A 11 -5.77 -0.21 5.04
CA LYS A 11 -5.47 1.20 5.33
C LYS A 11 -6.69 2.09 5.22
N LEU A 12 -6.67 3.20 5.94
CA LEU A 12 -7.56 4.34 5.73
C LEU A 12 -6.78 5.65 5.69
N TYR A 13 -7.20 6.54 4.79
CA TYR A 13 -6.76 7.93 4.84
C TYR A 13 -7.52 8.63 5.97
N ILE A 14 -6.79 9.45 6.73
CA ILE A 14 -7.34 10.33 7.76
C ILE A 14 -7.42 11.76 7.24
N ALA A 15 -6.43 12.18 6.45
CA ALA A 15 -6.36 13.50 5.86
C ALA A 15 -5.43 13.50 4.63
N GLY A 16 -5.66 14.45 3.71
CA GLY A 16 -4.82 14.66 2.53
C GLY A 16 -5.25 13.85 1.31
N GLU A 17 -6.43 13.23 1.32
CA GLU A 17 -7.00 12.59 0.13
C GLU A 17 -7.06 13.55 -1.05
N TYR A 18 -6.86 13.00 -2.26
CA TYR A 18 -6.75 13.72 -3.52
C TYR A 18 -5.54 14.66 -3.66
N ALA A 19 -5.25 15.50 -2.65
CA ALA A 19 -4.04 16.34 -2.63
C ALA A 19 -2.76 15.50 -2.75
N ILE A 20 -2.72 14.34 -2.09
CA ILE A 20 -1.61 13.40 -2.13
C ILE A 20 -1.28 12.88 -3.54
N LEU A 21 -2.18 13.05 -4.51
CA LEU A 21 -1.93 12.74 -5.92
C LEU A 21 -1.04 13.78 -6.61
N THR A 22 -0.71 14.90 -5.97
CA THR A 22 0.30 15.85 -6.42
C THR A 22 1.63 15.53 -5.73
N PRO A 23 2.76 15.38 -6.46
CA PRO A 23 4.08 15.14 -5.86
C PRO A 23 4.44 16.17 -4.77
N GLY A 24 5.04 15.71 -3.68
CA GLY A 24 5.45 16.54 -2.55
C GLY A 24 4.35 16.92 -1.57
N GLN A 25 3.10 16.54 -1.84
CA GLN A 25 2.00 16.67 -0.86
C GLN A 25 2.04 15.56 0.18
N THR A 26 1.49 15.82 1.35
CA THR A 26 1.46 14.89 2.47
C THR A 26 0.04 14.38 2.77
N ALA A 27 -0.07 13.14 3.23
CA ALA A 27 -1.30 12.55 3.76
C ALA A 27 -1.03 11.77 5.04
N ILE A 28 -2.03 11.70 5.91
CA ILE A 28 -1.98 10.85 7.11
C ILE A 28 -2.82 9.61 6.85
N LEU A 29 -2.24 8.44 7.07
CA LEU A 29 -2.89 7.16 6.87
C LEU A 29 -2.75 6.29 8.13
N LYS A 30 -3.79 5.54 8.44
CA LYS A 30 -3.82 4.60 9.56
C LYS A 30 -4.00 3.18 9.06
N ASN A 31 -3.13 2.29 9.52
CA ASN A 31 -3.26 0.85 9.31
C ASN A 31 -4.50 0.31 10.05
N ILE A 32 -5.27 -0.53 9.37
CA ILE A 32 -6.50 -1.14 9.88
C ILE A 32 -6.23 -2.62 10.13
N PRO A 33 -6.44 -3.13 11.35
CA PRO A 33 -6.10 -4.50 11.72
C PRO A 33 -7.14 -5.52 11.23
N ILE A 34 -7.57 -5.40 9.98
CA ILE A 34 -8.33 -6.41 9.24
C ILE A 34 -7.34 -7.02 8.26
N HIS A 35 -6.89 -8.23 8.56
CA HIS A 35 -5.69 -8.79 7.94
C HIS A 35 -6.01 -9.73 6.77
N MET A 36 -5.21 -9.61 5.72
CA MET A 36 -4.94 -10.71 4.80
C MET A 36 -3.76 -11.53 5.33
N THR A 37 -3.78 -12.84 5.10
CA THR A 37 -2.71 -13.77 5.51
C THR A 37 -2.11 -14.44 4.28
N ALA A 38 -0.79 -14.53 4.23
CA ALA A 38 -0.09 -15.35 3.26
C ALA A 38 0.69 -16.44 3.99
N THR A 39 0.57 -17.66 3.50
CA THR A 39 1.35 -18.81 3.94
C THR A 39 2.21 -19.30 2.79
N VAL A 40 3.52 -19.37 3.02
CA VAL A 40 4.49 -19.86 2.03
C VAL A 40 5.11 -21.14 2.56
N LYS A 41 5.11 -22.18 1.73
CA LYS A 41 5.71 -23.49 2.05
C LYS A 41 6.65 -23.91 0.94
N GLU A 42 7.70 -24.62 1.30
CA GLU A 42 8.57 -25.31 0.34
C GLU A 42 7.75 -26.29 -0.53
N ALA A 43 8.03 -26.32 -1.83
CA ALA A 43 7.35 -27.18 -2.80
C ALA A 43 8.29 -27.53 -3.96
N GLU A 44 7.92 -28.53 -4.78
CA GLU A 44 8.69 -28.90 -5.97
C GLU A 44 8.49 -27.93 -7.14
N LYS A 45 7.36 -27.20 -7.16
CA LYS A 45 7.00 -26.23 -8.20
C LYS A 45 6.36 -25.00 -7.55
N ILE A 46 6.46 -23.85 -8.23
CA ILE A 46 5.76 -22.64 -7.79
C ILE A 46 4.26 -22.83 -7.99
N THR A 47 3.47 -22.67 -6.93
CA THR A 47 2.00 -22.75 -6.98
C THR A 47 1.40 -21.61 -6.17
N LEU A 48 0.39 -20.95 -6.75
CA LEU A 48 -0.27 -19.77 -6.22
C LEU A 48 -1.75 -20.09 -5.98
N PHE A 49 -2.24 -19.77 -4.79
CA PHE A 49 -3.65 -19.86 -4.44
C PHE A 49 -4.09 -18.60 -3.71
N SER A 50 -5.29 -18.13 -4.02
CA SER A 50 -5.94 -17.00 -3.36
C SER A 50 -7.41 -17.34 -3.14
N ASP A 51 -7.94 -17.13 -1.92
CA ASP A 51 -9.37 -17.31 -1.60
C ASP A 51 -10.32 -16.34 -2.33
N MET A 52 -9.76 -15.44 -3.15
CA MET A 52 -10.49 -14.62 -4.12
C MET A 52 -10.92 -15.42 -5.36
N PHE A 53 -10.28 -16.56 -5.64
CA PHE A 53 -10.52 -17.39 -6.82
C PHE A 53 -10.79 -18.85 -6.41
N ASP A 54 -11.47 -19.60 -7.27
CA ASP A 54 -11.86 -21.00 -7.06
C ASP A 54 -10.82 -22.01 -7.59
N TYR A 55 -9.67 -21.53 -8.05
CA TYR A 55 -8.59 -22.35 -8.59
C TYR A 55 -7.21 -21.85 -8.15
N ALA A 56 -6.23 -22.75 -8.16
CA ALA A 56 -4.81 -22.42 -8.01
C ALA A 56 -4.15 -22.35 -9.40
N THR A 57 -3.07 -21.58 -9.50
CA THR A 57 -2.28 -21.43 -10.72
C THR A 57 -0.79 -21.51 -10.42
N ASP A 58 0.06 -21.37 -11.43
CA ASP A 58 1.51 -21.26 -11.29
C ASP A 58 1.98 -19.88 -11.79
N MET A 59 3.17 -19.79 -12.39
CA MET A 59 3.70 -18.55 -12.99
C MET A 59 3.32 -18.36 -14.47
N THR A 60 2.49 -19.24 -15.05
CA THR A 60 1.90 -19.03 -16.38
C THR A 60 0.94 -17.84 -16.34
N VAL A 61 0.94 -17.02 -17.40
CA VAL A 61 0.22 -15.74 -17.41
C VAL A 61 -1.27 -15.94 -17.11
N ASP A 62 -1.71 -15.35 -16.00
CA ASP A 62 -3.08 -15.42 -15.53
C ASP A 62 -3.56 -14.02 -15.13
N LYS A 63 -4.70 -13.58 -15.68
CA LYS A 63 -5.23 -12.23 -15.45
C LYS A 63 -5.67 -11.99 -14.00
N ASN A 64 -6.20 -13.01 -13.34
CA ASN A 64 -6.66 -12.96 -11.96
C ASN A 64 -5.47 -12.90 -10.99
N TYR A 65 -4.40 -13.63 -11.30
CA TYR A 65 -3.17 -13.67 -10.50
C TYR A 65 -2.09 -12.67 -10.94
N ALA A 66 -2.33 -11.87 -11.98
CA ALA A 66 -1.34 -11.00 -12.61
C ALA A 66 -0.58 -10.10 -11.61
N LEU A 67 -1.27 -9.54 -10.61
CA LEU A 67 -0.62 -8.71 -9.60
C LEU A 67 0.34 -9.51 -8.70
N ILE A 68 -0.06 -10.71 -8.26
CA ILE A 68 0.76 -11.60 -7.45
C ILE A 68 1.96 -12.08 -8.28
N GLN A 69 1.71 -12.54 -9.51
CA GLN A 69 2.74 -12.99 -10.44
C GLN A 69 3.75 -11.88 -10.74
N GLN A 70 3.29 -10.65 -11.03
CA GLN A 70 4.19 -9.53 -11.29
C GLN A 70 4.99 -9.14 -10.03
N THR A 71 4.41 -9.27 -8.84
CA THR A 71 5.12 -9.04 -7.57
C THR A 71 6.25 -10.05 -7.38
N ILE A 72 6.00 -11.33 -7.66
CA ILE A 72 7.02 -12.40 -7.61
C ILE A 72 8.12 -12.13 -8.64
N VAL A 73 7.76 -11.76 -9.88
CA VAL A 73 8.72 -11.39 -10.93
C VAL A 73 9.57 -10.19 -10.51
N THR A 74 8.97 -9.16 -9.91
CA THR A 74 9.70 -8.00 -9.39
C THR A 74 10.73 -8.41 -8.34
N LEU A 75 10.36 -9.28 -7.39
CA LEU A 75 11.28 -9.78 -6.38
C LEU A 75 12.39 -10.63 -7.00
N ALA A 76 12.06 -11.55 -7.91
CA ALA A 76 13.05 -12.35 -8.63
C ALA A 76 14.09 -11.47 -9.35
N THR A 77 13.59 -10.46 -10.07
CA THR A 77 14.43 -9.48 -10.78
C THR A 77 15.32 -8.69 -9.82
N TYR A 78 14.79 -8.28 -8.66
CA TYR A 78 15.57 -7.60 -7.62
C TYR A 78 16.70 -8.47 -7.06
N LEU A 79 16.50 -9.79 -7.03
CA LEU A 79 17.49 -10.77 -6.58
C LEU A 79 18.47 -11.17 -7.70
N ASP A 80 18.41 -10.57 -8.89
CA ASP A 80 19.12 -10.98 -10.10
C ASP A 80 18.89 -12.46 -10.46
N LYS A 81 17.66 -12.95 -10.25
CA LYS A 81 17.27 -14.34 -10.50
C LYS A 81 16.17 -14.43 -11.55
N SER A 82 16.19 -15.51 -12.34
CA SER A 82 15.00 -15.93 -13.07
C SER A 82 14.03 -16.65 -12.13
N LEU A 83 12.79 -16.85 -12.58
CA LEU A 83 11.82 -17.64 -11.81
C LEU A 83 12.27 -19.10 -11.60
N LEU A 84 13.13 -19.63 -12.49
CA LEU A 84 13.68 -20.98 -12.40
C LEU A 84 14.79 -21.10 -11.34
N ASP A 85 15.43 -19.99 -10.98
CA ASP A 85 16.52 -19.95 -9.98
C ASP A 85 16.02 -19.68 -8.55
N LEU A 86 14.72 -19.47 -8.40
CA LEU A 86 14.06 -19.35 -7.11
C LEU A 86 13.75 -20.74 -6.56
N PRO A 87 14.12 -21.03 -5.29
CA PRO A 87 13.61 -22.23 -4.62
C PRO A 87 12.08 -22.26 -4.69
N ALA A 88 11.53 -23.36 -5.21
CA ALA A 88 10.11 -23.45 -5.47
C ALA A 88 9.27 -23.43 -4.17
N PHE A 89 8.08 -22.86 -4.28
CA PHE A 89 7.20 -22.64 -3.13
C PHE A 89 5.72 -22.70 -3.49
N LYS A 90 4.91 -23.09 -2.52
CA LYS A 90 3.47 -22.89 -2.55
C LYS A 90 3.12 -21.63 -1.75
N LEU A 91 2.41 -20.69 -2.37
CA LEU A 91 1.87 -19.47 -1.76
C LEU A 91 0.35 -19.57 -1.66
N ASP A 92 -0.17 -19.65 -0.44
CA ASP A 92 -1.61 -19.62 -0.14
C ASP A 92 -1.97 -18.26 0.48
N ILE A 93 -2.84 -17.48 -0.17
CA ILE A 93 -3.34 -16.18 0.32
C ILE A 93 -4.80 -16.29 0.74
N THR A 94 -5.11 -15.85 1.96
CA THR A 94 -6.46 -15.89 2.53
C THR A 94 -6.81 -14.61 3.28
N GLY A 95 -8.08 -14.45 3.64
CA GLY A 95 -8.55 -13.30 4.41
C GLY A 95 -8.93 -12.13 3.51
N LYS A 96 -9.59 -12.42 2.38
CA LYS A 96 -10.11 -11.41 1.46
C LYS A 96 -10.80 -10.25 2.20
N LEU A 97 -10.43 -9.02 1.82
CA LEU A 97 -10.91 -7.77 2.44
C LEU A 97 -12.31 -7.39 1.92
N GLU A 98 -13.24 -8.34 2.05
CA GLU A 98 -14.64 -8.21 1.65
C GLU A 98 -15.57 -8.93 2.64
N ARG A 99 -16.83 -8.51 2.63
CA ARG A 99 -17.94 -9.21 3.29
C ARG A 99 -19.13 -9.25 2.36
N ASP A 100 -19.77 -10.41 2.22
CA ASP A 100 -20.94 -10.60 1.36
C ASP A 100 -20.72 -10.17 -0.10
N GLY A 101 -19.52 -10.45 -0.64
CA GLY A 101 -19.10 -10.06 -2.00
C GLY A 101 -18.85 -8.55 -2.18
N LYS A 102 -18.91 -7.75 -1.11
CA LYS A 102 -18.62 -6.32 -1.13
C LYS A 102 -17.27 -6.02 -0.49
N LYS A 103 -16.39 -5.39 -1.26
CA LYS A 103 -15.08 -4.93 -0.78
C LYS A 103 -15.24 -3.85 0.30
N PHE A 104 -14.40 -3.87 1.32
CA PHE A 104 -14.40 -2.85 2.38
C PHE A 104 -13.76 -1.50 1.95
N GLY A 105 -13.10 -1.43 0.79
CA GLY A 105 -12.41 -0.22 0.32
C GLY A 105 -11.10 0.11 1.04
N ILE A 106 -10.58 -0.81 1.85
CA ILE A 106 -9.36 -0.64 2.66
C ILE A 106 -8.06 -1.05 1.94
N GLY A 107 -8.09 -1.11 0.59
CA GLY A 107 -6.90 -1.27 -0.26
C GLY A 107 -6.45 -2.71 -0.51
N SER A 108 -7.15 -3.47 -1.36
CA SER A 108 -6.83 -4.88 -1.63
C SER A 108 -5.56 -5.09 -2.47
N SER A 109 -5.32 -4.25 -3.48
CA SER A 109 -4.16 -4.39 -4.37
C SER A 109 -2.85 -4.08 -3.65
N GLY A 110 -2.78 -2.96 -2.94
CA GLY A 110 -1.61 -2.62 -2.14
C GLY A 110 -1.31 -3.63 -1.05
N SER A 111 -2.35 -4.13 -0.37
CA SER A 111 -2.21 -5.16 0.67
C SER A 111 -1.62 -6.45 0.11
N VAL A 112 -2.17 -6.99 -0.98
CA VAL A 112 -1.69 -8.27 -1.54
C VAL A 112 -0.26 -8.17 -2.09
N THR A 113 0.13 -7.02 -2.66
CA THR A 113 1.51 -6.80 -3.13
C THR A 113 2.50 -6.77 -1.95
N VAL A 114 2.20 -5.98 -0.92
CA VAL A 114 3.06 -5.92 0.28
C VAL A 114 3.10 -7.27 1.00
N LEU A 115 1.96 -7.96 1.09
CA LEU A 115 1.85 -9.29 1.69
C LEU A 115 2.73 -10.31 0.99
N THR A 116 2.67 -10.36 -0.34
CA THR A 116 3.48 -11.27 -1.16
C THR A 116 4.97 -11.01 -0.95
N LEU A 117 5.39 -9.74 -0.93
CA LEU A 117 6.79 -9.37 -0.66
C LEU A 117 7.23 -9.73 0.76
N LYS A 118 6.41 -9.47 1.79
CA LYS A 118 6.71 -9.85 3.17
C LYS A 118 6.86 -11.36 3.31
N ALA A 119 5.96 -12.11 2.68
CA ALA A 119 5.93 -13.57 2.76
C ALA A 119 7.18 -14.18 2.13
N LEU A 120 7.55 -13.73 0.93
CA LEU A 120 8.74 -14.21 0.23
C LEU A 120 10.04 -13.68 0.84
N SER A 121 10.05 -12.45 1.36
CA SER A 121 11.19 -11.93 2.13
C SER A 121 11.50 -12.81 3.34
N ALA A 122 10.47 -13.22 4.09
CA ALA A 122 10.64 -14.12 5.23
C ALA A 122 10.97 -15.56 4.78
N PHE A 123 10.34 -16.07 3.73
CA PHE A 123 10.60 -17.40 3.20
C PHE A 123 12.01 -17.57 2.63
N TYR A 124 12.57 -16.54 2.00
CA TYR A 124 13.96 -16.55 1.49
C TYR A 124 14.97 -15.94 2.47
N GLU A 125 14.58 -15.61 3.71
CA GLU A 125 15.46 -15.02 4.74
C GLU A 125 16.17 -13.73 4.29
N LEU A 126 15.52 -12.94 3.44
CA LEU A 126 16.08 -11.72 2.86
C LEU A 126 16.08 -10.53 3.85
N ASN A 127 15.23 -10.58 4.88
CA ASN A 127 15.07 -9.51 5.88
C ASN A 127 14.91 -8.12 5.26
N LEU A 128 14.08 -8.00 4.21
CA LEU A 128 13.83 -6.71 3.54
C LEU A 128 13.21 -5.71 4.52
N SER A 129 13.75 -4.49 4.52
CA SER A 129 13.22 -3.40 5.33
C SER A 129 11.84 -2.94 4.84
N ALA A 130 11.06 -2.27 5.70
CA ALA A 130 9.78 -1.67 5.31
C ALA A 130 9.95 -0.69 4.12
N ASP A 131 11.06 0.05 4.08
CA ASP A 131 11.40 0.95 2.96
C ASP A 131 11.63 0.21 1.64
N THR A 132 12.39 -0.90 1.70
CA THR A 132 12.64 -1.74 0.53
C THR A 132 11.35 -2.38 0.02
N ILE A 133 10.50 -2.87 0.93
CA ILE A 133 9.18 -3.42 0.60
C ILE A 133 8.30 -2.33 -0.03
N PHE A 134 8.30 -1.11 0.52
CA PHE A 134 7.58 0.02 -0.06
C PHE A 134 8.05 0.33 -1.49
N LYS A 135 9.37 0.43 -1.74
CA LYS A 135 9.89 0.68 -3.08
C LYS A 135 9.58 -0.46 -4.06
N LEU A 136 9.73 -1.73 -3.65
CA LEU A 136 9.43 -2.90 -4.51
C LEU A 136 7.94 -3.00 -4.85
N ALA A 137 7.07 -2.76 -3.88
CA ALA A 137 5.62 -2.75 -4.09
C ALA A 137 5.22 -1.59 -5.02
N SER A 138 5.72 -0.38 -4.76
CA SER A 138 5.47 0.79 -5.60
C SER A 138 6.02 0.60 -7.02
N TYR A 139 7.21 0.02 -7.17
CA TYR A 139 7.79 -0.34 -8.47
C TYR A 139 6.87 -1.28 -9.25
N THR A 140 6.35 -2.31 -8.58
CA THR A 140 5.45 -3.30 -9.19
C THR A 140 4.17 -2.63 -9.71
N LEU A 141 3.55 -1.78 -8.88
CA LEU A 141 2.30 -1.09 -9.25
C LEU A 141 2.52 -0.07 -10.38
N LEU A 142 3.58 0.73 -10.31
CA LEU A 142 3.93 1.67 -11.38
C LEU A 142 4.23 0.97 -12.70
N LYS A 143 4.92 -0.19 -12.66
CA LYS A 143 5.17 -1.01 -13.86
C LYS A 143 3.88 -1.55 -14.48
N LEU A 144 2.84 -1.78 -13.67
CA LEU A 144 1.50 -2.18 -14.13
C LEU A 144 0.62 -0.98 -14.54
N GLY A 145 1.17 0.25 -14.54
CA GLY A 145 0.47 1.45 -14.96
C GLY A 145 -0.43 2.07 -13.88
N ASP A 146 -0.28 1.67 -12.62
CA ASP A 146 -1.00 2.32 -11.52
C ASP A 146 -0.54 3.79 -11.37
N ASN A 147 -1.48 4.66 -11.03
CA ASN A 147 -1.24 6.10 -10.86
C ASN A 147 -1.67 6.61 -9.48
N GLY A 148 -1.90 5.69 -8.53
CA GLY A 148 -2.16 6.00 -7.13
C GLY A 148 -1.01 6.79 -6.51
N SER A 149 -1.21 7.31 -5.30
CA SER A 149 -0.14 8.03 -4.58
C SER A 149 0.92 7.11 -3.99
N MET A 150 0.64 5.81 -3.86
CA MET A 150 1.40 4.83 -3.08
C MET A 150 1.32 5.04 -1.55
N GLY A 151 0.43 5.92 -1.07
CA GLY A 151 0.26 6.13 0.37
C GLY A 151 -0.31 4.92 1.10
N ASP A 152 -1.13 4.12 0.42
CA ASP A 152 -1.59 2.81 0.90
C ASP A 152 -0.41 1.86 1.12
N ILE A 153 0.50 1.76 0.16
CA ILE A 153 1.71 0.95 0.26
C ILE A 153 2.56 1.40 1.44
N ALA A 154 2.79 2.71 1.61
CA ALA A 154 3.54 3.24 2.74
C ALA A 154 2.93 2.82 4.07
N CYS A 155 1.61 2.99 4.22
CA CYS A 155 0.88 2.63 5.43
C CYS A 155 0.93 1.13 5.74
N ILE A 156 0.77 0.28 4.73
CA ILE A 156 0.72 -1.18 4.91
C ILE A 156 2.13 -1.77 5.13
N ALA A 157 3.15 -1.24 4.45
CA ALA A 157 4.53 -1.69 4.58
C ALA A 157 5.09 -1.38 5.97
N TYR A 158 4.79 -0.19 6.50
CA TYR A 158 5.22 0.24 7.84
C TYR A 158 4.29 -0.26 8.96
N ASP A 159 3.05 -0.64 8.61
CA ASP A 159 2.03 -1.17 9.54
C ASP A 159 1.79 -0.29 10.78
N ASP A 160 1.73 1.02 10.56
CA ASP A 160 1.54 2.03 11.61
C ASP A 160 0.67 3.20 11.11
N LEU A 161 0.39 4.16 12.00
CA LEU A 161 -0.07 5.49 11.64
C LEU A 161 1.09 6.26 11.02
N VAL A 162 0.97 6.64 9.74
CA VAL A 162 2.06 7.28 8.98
C VAL A 162 1.64 8.63 8.41
N ALA A 163 2.58 9.57 8.40
CA ALA A 163 2.57 10.69 7.47
C ALA A 163 3.40 10.30 6.24
N PHE A 164 2.75 10.27 5.08
CA PHE A 164 3.38 9.97 3.81
C PHE A 164 3.41 11.21 2.93
N THR A 165 4.60 11.66 2.56
CA THR A 165 4.80 12.68 1.52
C THR A 165 5.09 12.00 0.19
N SER A 166 4.26 12.24 -0.82
CA SER A 166 4.32 11.56 -2.11
C SER A 166 5.50 12.02 -2.97
N PHE A 167 5.87 11.17 -3.92
CA PHE A 167 6.92 11.41 -4.90
C PHE A 167 6.37 11.63 -6.31
N ASP A 168 7.25 12.07 -7.21
CA ASP A 168 6.97 12.17 -8.64
C ASP A 168 6.94 10.79 -9.29
N ARG A 169 5.74 10.26 -9.45
CA ARG A 169 5.50 8.93 -10.01
C ARG A 169 5.79 8.86 -11.51
N GLN A 170 5.60 9.96 -12.26
CA GLN A 170 5.95 9.97 -13.68
C GLN A 170 7.46 9.86 -13.85
N LYS A 171 8.23 10.62 -13.06
CA LYS A 171 9.69 10.55 -13.03
C LYS A 171 10.20 9.15 -12.67
N VAL A 172 9.62 8.53 -11.65
CA VAL A 172 9.99 7.15 -11.27
C VAL A 172 9.60 6.15 -12.36
N SER A 173 8.41 6.26 -12.96
CA SER A 173 8.00 5.41 -14.08
C SER A 173 8.94 5.51 -15.28
N THR A 174 9.46 6.71 -15.58
CA THR A 174 10.51 6.88 -16.61
C THR A 174 11.78 6.11 -16.26
N TRP A 175 12.19 6.09 -14.98
CA TRP A 175 13.33 5.28 -14.55
C TRP A 175 13.05 3.79 -14.66
N ILE A 176 11.86 3.33 -14.26
CA ILE A 176 11.43 1.93 -14.38
C ILE A 176 11.47 1.46 -15.84
N ALA A 177 11.10 2.32 -16.79
CA ALA A 177 11.11 1.99 -18.21
C ALA A 177 12.52 1.94 -18.83
N THR A 178 13.53 2.56 -18.19
CA THR A 178 14.85 2.80 -18.82
C THR A 178 16.05 2.26 -18.04
N LYS A 179 15.85 1.74 -16.83
CA LYS A 179 16.93 1.32 -15.92
C LYS A 179 16.60 -0.01 -15.27
N ASP A 180 17.64 -0.73 -14.84
CA ASP A 180 17.47 -1.94 -14.04
C ASP A 180 16.90 -1.62 -12.65
N ILE A 181 16.23 -2.61 -12.05
CA ILE A 181 15.50 -2.45 -10.79
C ILE A 181 16.39 -1.96 -9.64
N LYS A 182 17.64 -2.43 -9.53
CA LYS A 182 18.54 -2.05 -8.44
C LYS A 182 18.94 -0.58 -8.58
N THR A 183 19.25 -0.13 -9.79
CA THR A 183 19.52 1.28 -10.07
C THR A 183 18.31 2.15 -9.75
N VAL A 184 17.08 1.72 -10.09
CA VAL A 184 15.86 2.48 -9.76
C VAL A 184 15.66 2.56 -8.24
N LEU A 185 15.82 1.45 -7.52
CA LEU A 185 15.63 1.40 -6.07
C LEU A 185 16.71 2.18 -5.30
N ALA A 186 17.93 2.26 -5.81
CA ALA A 186 19.03 3.01 -5.20
C ALA A 186 18.86 4.53 -5.32
N LYS A 187 18.02 5.01 -6.25
CA LYS A 187 17.74 6.45 -6.39
C LYS A 187 16.94 6.98 -5.20
N ASP A 188 17.15 8.26 -4.93
CA ASP A 188 16.24 9.05 -4.12
C ASP A 188 15.00 9.40 -4.96
N TRP A 189 13.85 8.87 -4.54
CA TRP A 189 12.56 9.13 -5.18
C TRP A 189 11.92 10.43 -4.67
N GLY A 190 12.40 10.99 -3.56
CA GLY A 190 11.88 12.23 -2.97
C GLY A 190 10.58 12.05 -2.18
N TYR A 191 10.26 10.83 -1.72
CA TYR A 191 9.18 10.60 -0.76
C TYR A 191 9.68 10.72 0.68
N ARG A 192 8.74 10.85 1.62
CA ARG A 192 9.03 10.75 3.06
C ARG A 192 7.95 9.90 3.72
N ILE A 193 8.34 8.99 4.61
CA ILE A 193 7.43 8.20 5.43
C ILE A 193 7.83 8.39 6.88
N GLU A 194 6.92 8.92 7.69
CA GLU A 194 7.15 9.20 9.12
C GLU A 194 6.11 8.49 9.96
N ILE A 195 6.55 7.63 10.89
CA ILE A 195 5.66 7.03 11.88
C ILE A 195 5.20 8.10 12.87
N ILE A 196 3.90 8.22 13.06
CA ILE A 196 3.27 9.14 13.98
C ILE A 196 2.91 8.40 15.26
N LYS A 197 3.43 8.86 16.40
CA LYS A 197 2.99 8.38 17.73
C LYS A 197 1.98 9.37 18.32
N PRO A 198 0.70 9.00 18.47
CA PRO A 198 -0.30 9.87 19.09
C PRO A 198 0.13 10.25 20.50
N ALA A 199 0.07 11.55 20.83
CA ALA A 199 0.44 12.04 22.15
C ALA A 199 -0.66 11.86 23.22
N LEU A 200 -1.85 11.41 22.81
CA LEU A 200 -3.03 11.21 23.64
C LEU A 200 -3.69 9.89 23.23
N ALA A 201 -4.26 9.18 24.19
CA ALA A 201 -5.13 8.04 23.91
C ALA A 201 -6.41 8.55 23.22
N CYS A 202 -6.83 7.85 22.16
CA CYS A 202 -8.06 8.13 21.43
C CYS A 202 -8.66 6.85 20.86
N ASP A 203 -9.99 6.77 20.87
CA ASP A 203 -10.70 5.71 20.17
C ASP A 203 -10.81 6.07 18.69
N PHE A 204 -10.38 5.15 17.82
CA PHE A 204 -10.52 5.27 16.38
C PHE A 204 -11.63 4.35 15.88
N LEU A 205 -12.73 4.94 15.41
CA LEU A 205 -13.91 4.22 14.95
C LEU A 205 -14.03 4.33 13.43
N VAL A 206 -14.36 3.22 12.77
CA VAL A 206 -14.55 3.17 11.32
C VAL A 206 -16.00 2.86 11.00
N GLY A 207 -16.66 3.72 10.21
CA GLY A 207 -18.02 3.51 9.74
C GLY A 207 -18.01 3.06 8.28
N TRP A 208 -18.59 1.90 7.99
CA TRP A 208 -18.74 1.45 6.59
C TRP A 208 -20.15 1.76 6.09
N THR A 209 -20.27 2.58 5.04
CA THR A 209 -21.58 2.98 4.48
C THR A 209 -22.27 1.87 3.70
N LYS A 210 -21.54 0.78 3.35
CA LYS A 210 -21.97 -0.32 2.48
C LYS A 210 -22.36 0.08 1.05
N GLN A 211 -22.07 1.33 0.66
CA GLN A 211 -22.22 1.83 -0.70
C GLN A 211 -20.85 1.82 -1.39
N PRO A 212 -20.71 1.23 -2.59
CA PRO A 212 -19.54 1.36 -3.47
C PRO A 212 -19.53 2.71 -4.20
N SER A 213 -18.35 3.21 -4.57
CA SER A 213 -18.12 4.57 -5.00
C SER A 213 -17.79 4.50 -6.46
N ILE A 214 -18.31 5.49 -7.13
CA ILE A 214 -18.24 5.62 -8.57
C ILE A 214 -16.85 6.22 -8.86
N SER A 215 -15.86 5.33 -9.02
CA SER A 215 -14.45 5.58 -8.66
C SER A 215 -13.49 5.99 -9.79
N LYS A 216 -13.96 6.57 -10.90
CA LYS A 216 -13.06 7.21 -11.89
C LYS A 216 -13.47 8.64 -12.24
N ASP A 217 -14.76 8.87 -12.45
CA ASP A 217 -15.26 10.19 -12.86
C ASP A 217 -15.13 11.23 -11.74
N MET A 218 -15.40 10.83 -10.49
CA MET A 218 -15.18 11.69 -9.32
C MET A 218 -13.72 12.07 -9.14
N ILE A 219 -12.78 11.17 -9.41
CA ILE A 219 -11.34 11.48 -9.30
C ILE A 219 -10.95 12.52 -10.36
N ASN A 220 -11.48 12.39 -11.59
CA ASN A 220 -11.21 13.36 -12.65
C ASN A 220 -11.81 14.74 -12.35
N LEU A 221 -13.05 14.78 -11.83
CA LEU A 221 -13.72 16.02 -11.42
C LEU A 221 -13.01 16.71 -10.25
N VAL A 222 -12.56 15.95 -9.26
CA VAL A 222 -11.81 16.51 -8.12
C VAL A 222 -10.43 16.99 -8.59
N LYS A 223 -9.72 16.20 -9.41
CA LYS A 223 -8.41 16.59 -9.95
C LYS A 223 -8.46 17.90 -10.74
N SER A 224 -9.50 18.11 -11.57
CA SER A 224 -9.64 19.34 -12.34
C SER A 224 -10.01 20.55 -11.48
N ALA A 225 -10.58 20.33 -10.29
CA ALA A 225 -10.93 21.38 -9.32
C ALA A 225 -9.81 21.72 -8.31
N ILE A 226 -8.72 20.94 -8.25
CA ILE A 226 -7.60 21.20 -7.33
C ILE A 226 -6.84 22.45 -7.77
N THR A 227 -6.86 23.48 -6.94
CA THR A 227 -6.13 24.73 -7.17
C THR A 227 -4.78 24.73 -6.45
N LYS A 228 -3.86 25.59 -6.91
CA LYS A 228 -2.57 25.82 -6.23
C LYS A 228 -2.77 26.28 -4.77
N ALA A 229 -3.76 27.14 -4.52
CA ALA A 229 -4.10 27.60 -3.17
C ALA A 229 -4.52 26.42 -2.26
N PHE A 230 -5.39 25.52 -2.74
CA PHE A 230 -5.80 24.34 -1.99
C PHE A 230 -4.60 23.44 -1.60
N LEU A 231 -3.66 23.25 -2.53
CA LEU A 231 -2.45 22.47 -2.29
C LEU A 231 -1.50 23.14 -1.30
N GLU A 232 -1.34 24.47 -1.39
CA GLU A 232 -0.52 25.24 -0.46
C GLU A 232 -1.11 25.27 0.95
N ASP A 233 -2.42 25.41 1.08
CA ASP A 233 -3.11 25.39 2.37
C ASP A 233 -3.05 24.01 3.01
N THR A 234 -3.28 22.94 2.24
CA THR A 234 -3.15 21.55 2.70
C THR A 234 -1.73 21.28 3.23
N GLU A 235 -0.71 21.64 2.45
CA GLU A 235 0.68 21.43 2.86
C GLU A 235 1.09 22.35 4.02
N ARG A 236 0.54 23.58 4.11
CA ARG A 236 0.75 24.47 5.27
C ARG A 236 0.17 23.85 6.53
N MET A 237 -1.01 23.24 6.45
CA MET A 237 -1.57 22.49 7.58
C MET A 237 -0.62 21.36 8.01
N PHE A 238 -0.17 20.51 7.08
CA PHE A 238 0.78 19.43 7.41
C PHE A 238 2.13 19.92 7.96
N LYS A 239 2.70 21.00 7.42
CA LYS A 239 3.93 21.63 7.95
C LYS A 239 3.73 22.26 9.32
N SER A 240 2.55 22.78 9.61
CA SER A 240 2.23 23.28 10.96
C SER A 240 2.07 22.14 11.99
N VAL A 241 1.74 20.93 11.51
CA VAL A 241 1.57 19.70 12.31
C VAL A 241 2.92 19.09 12.74
N SER A 242 4.02 19.34 12.01
CA SER A 242 5.36 18.80 12.33
C SER A 242 6.07 19.49 13.50
N LYS A 243 5.64 20.69 13.91
CA LYS A 243 6.01 21.32 15.21
C LYS A 243 4.99 20.89 16.28
N PRO A 244 5.43 20.67 17.54
CA PRO A 244 5.02 19.53 18.35
C PRO A 244 3.57 19.09 18.11
N PHE A 245 3.48 17.93 17.46
CA PHE A 245 2.30 17.13 17.07
C PHE A 245 1.15 17.10 18.11
N LYS A 246 1.48 17.42 19.37
CA LYS A 246 0.59 17.59 20.53
C LYS A 246 -0.53 18.62 20.37
N ARG A 247 -0.44 19.62 19.47
CA ARG A 247 -1.49 20.66 19.32
C ARG A 247 -2.48 20.39 18.19
N VAL A 248 -2.07 19.71 17.11
CA VAL A 248 -2.96 19.47 15.95
C VAL A 248 -3.64 18.12 16.00
N ILE A 249 -3.04 17.05 16.54
CA ILE A 249 -3.86 15.90 17.00
C ILE A 249 -4.90 16.43 17.99
N ARG A 250 -4.55 17.36 18.88
CA ARG A 250 -5.51 18.00 19.78
C ARG A 250 -6.55 18.87 19.06
N TRP A 251 -6.30 19.35 17.84
CA TRP A 251 -7.23 20.18 17.04
C TRP A 251 -8.09 19.32 16.10
N LEU A 252 -7.48 18.41 15.34
CA LEU A 252 -8.16 17.37 14.56
C LEU A 252 -8.98 16.45 15.47
N LEU A 253 -8.46 16.01 16.63
CA LEU A 253 -9.23 15.29 17.64
C LEU A 253 -10.21 16.20 18.40
N ARG A 254 -10.00 17.52 18.55
CA ARG A 254 -11.06 18.40 19.12
C ARG A 254 -12.23 18.60 18.16
N GLN A 255 -11.96 18.68 16.86
CA GLN A 255 -12.98 18.68 15.80
C GLN A 255 -13.66 17.30 15.70
N ALA A 256 -12.93 16.21 15.95
CA ALA A 256 -13.42 14.84 15.83
C ALA A 256 -13.95 14.20 17.12
N CYS A 257 -13.66 14.77 18.31
CA CYS A 257 -14.17 14.32 19.61
C CYS A 257 -15.62 14.77 19.79
N LYS A 258 -16.49 14.08 19.06
CA LYS A 258 -17.60 13.33 19.65
C LYS A 258 -17.86 11.97 18.99
N LYS A 259 -17.10 11.58 17.96
CA LYS A 259 -16.99 10.27 17.29
C LYS A 259 -16.38 10.58 15.91
N LEU A 260 -15.10 10.27 15.67
CA LEU A 260 -14.61 10.29 14.30
C LEU A 260 -15.20 9.05 13.60
N VAL A 261 -16.36 9.20 12.95
CA VAL A 261 -16.87 8.21 12.02
C VAL A 261 -16.24 8.56 10.68
N ILE A 262 -15.15 7.88 10.31
CA ILE A 262 -14.74 7.89 8.90
C ILE A 262 -15.76 7.02 8.18
N CYS A 263 -16.74 7.66 7.54
CA CYS A 263 -17.66 7.01 6.63
C CYS A 263 -16.88 6.67 5.35
N CYS A 264 -16.46 5.41 5.23
CA CYS A 264 -15.96 4.91 3.97
C CYS A 264 -17.14 4.72 3.02
N SER A 265 -17.40 5.74 2.21
CA SER A 265 -17.95 5.54 0.87
C SER A 265 -16.83 4.91 0.04
N VAL A 266 -16.71 3.58 0.13
CA VAL A 266 -16.01 2.80 -0.90
C VAL A 266 -16.64 3.13 -2.20
#